data_AF-A0A9Q9H8V8-F1
#
_entry.id   AF-A0A9Q9H8V8-F1
#
_cell.length_a   1.000
_cell.length_b   1.000
_cell.length_c   1.000
_cell.angle_alpha   90.00
_cell.angle_beta   90.00
_cell.angle_gamma   90.00
#
_symmetry.space_group_name_H-M   'P 1'
#
loop_
_entity.id
_entity.type
_entity.pdbx_description
1 polymer ?
#
loop_
_entity_poly.entity_id
_entity_poly.type
_entity_poly.pdbx_seq_one_letter_code
_entity_poly.pdbx_strand_id
1 'polypeptide(L)'
;MNWLIDAAAVMVIPAVLLSFWITSRRQEFAALRASGQKLNLRLATLYAGYQRPFGDPLRASHIRMARIGFLHWAMMLAGFMIVFVAGMSSLLLS
;
A
#
# COMPACT_ATOMS: atom_id res chain seq x y z
N MET A 1 24.27 -14.35 -2.41
CA MET A 1 23.60 -13.15 -2.95
C MET A 1 22.09 -13.37 -3.09
N ASN A 2 21.62 -14.46 -3.71
CA ASN A 2 20.18 -14.74 -3.92
C ASN A 2 19.34 -14.77 -2.62
N TRP A 3 19.80 -15.44 -1.56
CA TRP A 3 19.02 -15.58 -0.31
C TRP A 3 18.69 -14.24 0.38
N LEU A 4 19.53 -13.22 0.23
CA LEU A 4 19.34 -11.88 0.81
C LEU A 4 18.25 -11.10 0.05
N ILE A 5 18.23 -11.24 -1.28
CA ILE A 5 17.25 -10.63 -2.18
C ILE A 5 15.89 -11.31 -1.98
N ASP A 6 15.88 -12.64 -1.87
CA ASP A 6 14.68 -13.43 -1.60
C ASP A 6 14.12 -13.10 -0.21
N ALA A 7 14.96 -13.00 0.82
CA ALA A 7 14.54 -12.60 2.15
C ALA A 7 13.98 -11.17 2.17
N ALA A 8 14.61 -10.22 1.48
CA ALA A 8 14.13 -8.84 1.40
C ALA A 8 12.75 -8.77 0.72
N ALA A 9 12.56 -9.46 -0.41
CA ALA A 9 11.28 -9.50 -1.12
C ALA A 9 10.16 -10.11 -0.25
N VAL A 10 10.47 -11.21 0.44
CA VAL A 10 9.54 -11.92 1.33
C VAL A 10 9.20 -11.10 2.57
N MET A 11 10.08 -10.21 3.06
CA MET A 11 9.80 -9.37 4.23
C MET A 11 9.08 -8.06 3.87
N VAL A 12 9.41 -7.43 2.73
CA VAL A 12 8.88 -6.11 2.36
C VAL A 12 7.38 -6.16 2.06
N ILE A 13 6.92 -7.12 1.26
CA ILE A 13 5.50 -7.18 0.86
C ILE A 13 4.59 -7.39 2.09
N PRO A 14 4.84 -8.37 2.99
CA PRO A 14 4.04 -8.53 4.20
C PRO A 14 4.14 -7.35 5.15
N ALA A 15 5.32 -6.72 5.29
CA ALA A 15 5.48 -5.55 6.15
C ALA A 15 4.62 -4.38 5.69
N VAL A 16 4.55 -4.12 4.37
CA VAL A 16 3.69 -3.05 3.83
C VAL A 16 2.21 -3.40 3.99
N LEU A 17 1.82 -4.65 3.75
CA LEU A 17 0.43 -5.11 3.98
C LEU A 17 0.02 -4.97 5.45
N LEU A 18 0.90 -5.37 6.37
CA LEU A 18 0.67 -5.27 7.81
C LEU A 18 0.58 -3.80 8.26
N SER A 19 1.50 -2.95 7.79
CA SER A 19 1.48 -1.51 8.05
C SER A 19 0.18 -0.87 7.59
N PHE A 20 -0.27 -1.21 6.38
CA PHE A 20 -1.54 -0.72 5.85
C PHE A 20 -2.73 -1.23 6.68
N TRP A 21 -2.71 -2.49 7.07
CA TRP A 21 -3.75 -3.09 7.89
C TRP A 21 -3.86 -2.43 9.28
N ILE A 22 -2.73 -2.19 9.96
CA ILE A 22 -2.69 -1.48 11.23
C ILE A 22 -3.23 -0.06 11.05
N THR A 23 -2.78 0.64 10.00
CA THR A 23 -3.21 2.02 9.72
C THR A 23 -4.71 2.10 9.46
N SER A 24 -5.27 1.14 8.71
CA SER A 24 -6.71 1.05 8.44
C SER A 24 -7.57 0.88 9.69
N ARG A 25 -6.98 0.44 10.80
CA ARG A 25 -7.66 0.20 12.08
C ARG A 25 -7.62 1.37 13.05
N ARG A 26 -6.97 2.49 12.70
CA ARG A 26 -6.95 3.70 13.52
C ARG A 26 -8.37 4.24 13.76
N GLN A 27 -8.58 4.90 14.89
CA GLN A 27 -9.89 5.43 15.27
C GLN A 27 -10.43 6.48 14.27
N GLU A 28 -9.55 7.23 13.61
CA GLU A 28 -9.92 8.20 12.56
C GLU A 28 -10.65 7.56 11.35
N PHE A 29 -10.50 6.24 11.15
CA PHE A 29 -11.18 5.47 10.11
C PHE A 29 -12.31 4.58 10.67
N ALA A 30 -12.69 4.75 11.95
CA ALA A 30 -13.76 3.94 12.56
C ALA A 30 -15.09 4.09 11.83
N ALA A 31 -15.50 5.32 11.49
CA ALA A 31 -16.73 5.58 10.74
C ALA A 31 -16.71 4.94 9.34
N LEU A 32 -15.55 4.93 8.69
CA LEU A 32 -15.34 4.32 7.37
C LEU A 32 -15.39 2.79 7.44
N ARG A 33 -14.90 2.19 8.53
CA ARG A 33 -15.04 0.75 8.78
C ARG A 33 -16.47 0.36 9.13
N ALA A 34 -17.15 1.17 9.94
CA ALA A 34 -18.53 0.93 10.35
C ALA A 34 -19.50 1.01 9.17
N SER A 35 -19.20 1.82 8.14
CA SER A 35 -20.00 1.89 6.91
C SER A 35 -19.88 0.66 6.01
N GLY A 36 -18.99 -0.30 6.32
CA GLY A 36 -18.74 -1.49 5.52
C GLY A 36 -17.96 -1.24 4.23
N GLN A 37 -17.63 0.02 3.92
CA GLN A 37 -16.92 0.40 2.71
C GLN A 37 -15.41 0.16 2.90
N LYS A 38 -14.90 -0.93 2.32
CA LYS A 38 -13.49 -1.31 2.45
C LYS A 38 -12.65 -0.68 1.34
N LEU A 39 -11.60 0.05 1.73
CA LEU A 39 -10.54 0.45 0.81
C LEU A 39 -9.46 -0.64 0.78
N ASN A 40 -9.07 -1.10 -0.40
CA ASN A 40 -7.92 -2.00 -0.58
C ASN A 40 -6.76 -1.27 -1.27
N LEU A 41 -5.59 -1.91 -1.32
CA LEU A 41 -4.39 -1.37 -1.96
C LEU A 41 -4.39 -1.48 -3.50
N ARG A 42 -5.47 -1.94 -4.13
CA ARG A 42 -5.57 -1.95 -5.59
C ARG A 42 -5.74 -0.51 -6.08
N LEU A 43 -4.99 -0.17 -7.12
CA LEU A 43 -4.91 1.18 -7.67
C LEU A 43 -6.29 1.75 -8.02
N ALA A 44 -7.15 0.96 -8.67
CA ALA A 44 -8.50 1.36 -9.07
C ALA A 44 -9.36 1.81 -7.88
N THR A 45 -9.26 1.10 -6.74
CA THR A 45 -10.03 1.38 -5.52
C THR A 45 -9.48 2.56 -4.75
N LEU A 46 -8.15 2.74 -4.75
CA LEU A 46 -7.52 3.94 -4.22
C LEU A 46 -7.95 5.18 -5.02
N TYR A 47 -7.97 5.07 -6.35
CA TYR A 47 -8.41 6.14 -7.24
C TYR A 47 -9.89 6.48 -7.05
N ALA A 48 -10.75 5.46 -6.92
CA ALA A 48 -12.16 5.63 -6.60
C ALA A 48 -12.39 6.39 -5.27
N GLY A 49 -11.48 6.27 -4.31
CA GLY A 49 -11.50 7.04 -3.06
C GLY A 49 -11.41 8.55 -3.27
N TYR A 50 -10.72 9.02 -4.31
CA TYR A 50 -10.62 10.45 -4.66
C TYR A 50 -11.80 10.95 -5.48
N GLN A 51 -12.46 10.07 -6.24
CA GLN A 51 -13.59 10.41 -7.09
C GLN A 51 -14.93 10.45 -6.34
N ARG A 52 -14.91 10.27 -5.02
CA ARG A 52 -16.09 10.31 -4.17
C ARG A 52 -16.86 11.64 -4.31
N PRO A 53 -18.20 11.60 -4.43
CA PRO A 53 -19.02 12.79 -4.62
C PRO A 53 -18.96 13.73 -3.41
N PHE A 54 -19.06 15.04 -3.64
CA PHE A 54 -18.91 16.06 -2.60
C PHE A 54 -19.92 15.95 -1.44
N GLY A 55 -21.10 15.37 -1.67
CA GLY A 55 -22.12 15.15 -0.65
C GLY A 55 -21.90 13.93 0.26
N ASP A 56 -20.84 13.15 0.04
CA ASP A 56 -20.56 11.97 0.85
C ASP A 56 -19.94 12.38 2.21
N PRO A 57 -20.59 12.06 3.34
CA PRO A 57 -20.10 12.42 4.67
C PRO A 57 -18.76 11.76 5.02
N LEU A 58 -18.39 10.66 4.35
CA LEU A 58 -17.14 9.92 4.58
C LEU A 58 -16.06 10.23 3.55
N ARG A 59 -16.28 11.21 2.67
CA ARG A 59 -15.34 11.57 1.60
C ARG A 59 -13.95 11.93 2.14
N ALA A 60 -13.88 12.77 3.16
CA ALA A 60 -12.60 13.21 3.73
C ALA A 60 -11.79 12.02 4.27
N SER A 61 -12.45 11.10 4.98
CA SER A 61 -11.84 9.87 5.47
C SER A 61 -11.41 8.94 4.33
N HIS A 62 -12.20 8.83 3.25
CA HIS A 62 -11.84 8.06 2.06
C HIS A 62 -10.61 8.61 1.36
N ILE A 63 -10.55 9.93 1.14
CA ILE A 63 -9.41 10.59 0.50
C ILE A 63 -8.14 10.40 1.35
N ARG A 64 -8.25 10.58 2.68
CA ARG A 64 -7.09 10.39 3.57
C ARG A 64 -6.64 8.94 3.58
N MET A 65 -7.56 7.97 3.65
CA MET A 65 -7.23 6.55 3.57
C MET A 65 -6.62 6.17 2.21
N ALA A 66 -7.13 6.76 1.12
CA ALA A 66 -6.60 6.56 -0.23
C ALA A 66 -5.19 7.12 -0.37
N ARG A 67 -4.89 8.32 0.19
CA ARG A 67 -3.53 8.87 0.25
C ARG A 67 -2.55 7.89 0.90
N ILE A 68 -2.91 7.37 2.07
CA ILE A 68 -2.09 6.40 2.79
C ILE A 68 -1.91 5.13 1.95
N GLY A 69 -2.98 4.62 1.34
CA GLY A 69 -2.90 3.45 0.46
C GLY A 69 -2.02 3.65 -0.77
N PHE A 70 -2.06 4.83 -1.40
CA PHE A 70 -1.16 5.19 -2.51
C PHE A 70 0.29 5.24 -2.07
N LEU A 71 0.58 5.80 -0.89
CA LEU A 71 1.93 5.80 -0.33
C LEU A 71 2.44 4.37 -0.12
N HIS A 72 1.62 3.49 0.44
CA HIS A 72 1.98 2.07 0.63
C HIS A 72 2.19 1.37 -0.72
N TRP A 73 1.33 1.62 -1.70
CA TRP A 73 1.49 1.10 -3.06
C TRP A 73 2.81 1.56 -3.71
N ALA A 74 3.14 2.85 -3.60
CA ALA A 74 4.39 3.41 -4.11
C ALA A 74 5.61 2.80 -3.41
N MET A 75 5.56 2.59 -2.09
CA MET A 75 6.63 1.93 -1.34
C MET A 75 6.81 0.47 -1.75
N MET A 76 5.73 -0.28 -2.03
CA MET A 76 5.83 -1.65 -2.58
C MET A 76 6.54 -1.64 -3.93
N LEU A 77 6.17 -0.72 -4.83
CA LEU A 77 6.80 -0.61 -6.14
C LEU A 77 8.28 -0.23 -6.01
N ALA A 78 8.60 0.75 -5.18
CA ALA A 78 9.99 1.16 -4.93
C ALA A 78 10.82 0.01 -4.35
N GLY A 79 10.29 -0.69 -3.33
CA GLY A 79 10.94 -1.86 -2.75
C GLY A 79 11.17 -2.98 -3.76
N PHE A 80 10.18 -3.25 -4.61
CA PHE A 80 10.31 -4.22 -5.71
C PHE A 80 11.41 -3.81 -6.70
N MET A 81 11.44 -2.54 -7.12
CA MET A 81 12.46 -2.04 -8.06
C MET A 81 13.87 -2.11 -7.47
N ILE A 82 14.05 -1.83 -6.18
CA ILE A 82 15.34 -1.96 -5.50
C ILE A 82 15.82 -3.42 -5.54
N VAL A 83 14.96 -4.36 -5.16
CA VAL A 83 15.25 -5.81 -5.17
C VAL A 83 15.56 -6.27 -6.60
N PHE A 84 14.78 -5.81 -7.59
CA PHE A 84 14.98 -6.14 -8.99
C PHE A 84 16.34 -5.64 -9.52
N VAL A 85 16.69 -4.38 -9.26
CA VAL A 85 17.98 -3.81 -9.67
C VAL A 85 19.14 -4.52 -8.98
N ALA A 86 19.03 -4.80 -7.68
CA ALA A 86 20.06 -5.55 -6.94
C ALA A 86 20.26 -6.96 -7.50
N GLY A 87 19.17 -7.66 -7.85
CA GLY A 87 19.23 -8.97 -8.50
C GLY A 87 19.87 -8.93 -9.89
N MET A 88 19.48 -7.96 -10.73
CA MET A 88 20.07 -7.78 -12.05
C MET A 88 21.56 -7.44 -11.99
N SER A 89 21.97 -6.55 -11.09
CA SER A 89 23.39 -6.22 -10.87
C SER A 89 24.17 -7.45 -10.39
N SER A 90 23.58 -8.28 -9.53
CA SER A 90 24.21 -9.53 -9.08
C SER A 90 24.40 -10.54 -10.22
N LEU A 91 23.47 -10.60 -11.19
CA LEU A 91 23.55 -11.49 -12.36
C LEU A 91 24.57 -11.01 -13.39
N LEU A 92 24.73 -9.69 -13.56
CA LEU A 92 25.69 -9.12 -14.52
C LEU A 92 27.14 -9.17 -14.03
N LEU A 93 27.36 -9.28 -12.72
CA LEU A 93 28.68 -9.34 -12.09
C LEU A 93 29.16 -10.78 -11.81
N SER A 94 28.32 -11.79 -12.09
CA SER A 94 28.60 -13.22 -11.94
C SER A 94 28.84 -13.87 -13.30
#